data_AF-A0A9J6BX52-F1
#
_entry.id   AF-A0A9J6BX52-F1
#
_cell.length_a   1.000
_cell.length_b   1.000
_cell.length_c   1.000
_cell.angle_alpha   90.00
_cell.angle_beta   90.00
_cell.angle_gamma   90.00
#
_symmetry.space_group_name_H-M   'P 1'
#
loop_
_entity.id
_entity.type
_entity.pdbx_description
1 polymer ?
#
loop_
_entity_poly.entity_id
_entity_poly.type
_entity_poly.pdbx_seq_one_letter_code
_entity_poly.pdbx_strand_id
1 'polypeptide(L)'
;MDNAVSPMPEAPLAMMEVEKTPISTPMHDPPPPEKRYDDEEKTTWECGSWCEYIFVVVVSSILLLAAIVMTVFWIIFYRQGYSLEEPIKEFNFHPTLMITGFITLTGFSLLLYRICRCCSSLLVNLCHTFFHAASIPCIVLAFLAVFDSKNATQPPTPHFYSLHSWLGLICMGLFVFQFILGFFGFFILLCCENATHKFRSTLVPIHASLGLANFMLAIGAAITGLTEKALHELGKDTYSGMIEEGIIINTIAIILIALGILVPFAIRRSNSPASFKVYVTETI
;
A
#
# COMPACT_ATOMS: atom_id res chain seq x y z
N MET A 1 -0.80 -105.24 -38.98
CA MET A 1 -1.65 -104.74 -37.87
C MET A 1 -1.56 -103.22 -37.93
N ASP A 2 -2.03 -102.54 -38.96
CA ASP A 2 -3.33 -102.61 -39.63
C ASP A 2 -4.48 -102.59 -38.63
N ASN A 3 -5.05 -101.41 -38.44
CA ASN A 3 -6.48 -101.23 -38.65
C ASN A 3 -6.72 -99.84 -39.23
N ALA A 4 -7.00 -99.86 -40.53
CA ALA A 4 -7.53 -98.75 -41.30
C ALA A 4 -9.00 -98.52 -40.96
N VAL A 5 -9.46 -97.27 -41.06
CA VAL A 5 -10.80 -96.97 -41.58
C VAL A 5 -10.65 -95.86 -42.62
N SER A 6 -11.24 -96.13 -43.79
CA SER A 6 -11.20 -95.39 -45.05
C SER A 6 -12.36 -94.35 -45.16
N PRO A 7 -12.48 -93.56 -46.25
CA PRO A 7 -12.72 -92.10 -46.20
C PRO A 7 -14.06 -91.56 -46.79
N MET A 8 -14.14 -90.21 -46.87
CA MET A 8 -14.89 -89.32 -47.80
C MET A 8 -16.40 -89.03 -47.55
N PRO A 9 -17.00 -87.92 -48.07
CA PRO A 9 -16.51 -86.92 -49.06
C PRO A 9 -16.71 -85.42 -48.68
N GLU A 10 -16.16 -84.53 -49.53
CA GLU A 10 -16.34 -83.07 -49.53
C GLU A 10 -17.63 -82.57 -50.23
N ALA A 11 -17.96 -81.29 -49.93
CA ALA A 11 -18.66 -80.26 -50.73
C ALA A 11 -20.11 -79.88 -50.31
N PRO A 12 -20.63 -78.68 -50.67
CA PRO A 12 -20.08 -77.32 -50.47
C PRO A 12 -21.13 -76.32 -49.87
N LEU A 13 -20.64 -75.09 -49.61
CA LEU A 13 -21.33 -73.84 -49.25
C LEU A 13 -22.87 -73.73 -49.39
N ALA A 14 -23.52 -73.22 -48.34
CA ALA A 14 -24.63 -72.28 -48.45
C ALA A 14 -24.56 -71.24 -47.32
N MET A 15 -24.42 -69.97 -47.71
CA MET A 15 -24.53 -68.79 -46.85
C MET A 15 -25.98 -68.63 -46.39
N MET A 16 -26.22 -68.44 -45.10
CA MET A 16 -27.44 -67.82 -44.58
C MET A 16 -27.03 -66.79 -43.54
N GLU A 17 -27.06 -65.52 -43.95
CA GLU A 17 -27.02 -64.38 -43.03
C GLU A 17 -28.26 -64.44 -42.13
N VAL A 18 -28.04 -64.53 -40.82
CA VAL A 18 -29.08 -64.26 -39.81
C VAL A 18 -28.90 -62.82 -39.36
N GLU A 19 -29.75 -61.95 -39.90
CA GLU A 19 -29.88 -60.55 -39.50
C GLU A 19 -30.28 -60.48 -38.01
N LYS A 20 -29.35 -60.04 -37.16
CA LYS A 20 -29.63 -59.74 -35.75
C LYS A 20 -30.01 -58.27 -35.62
N THR A 21 -31.29 -58.00 -35.37
CA THR A 21 -31.79 -56.70 -34.93
C THR A 21 -31.03 -56.20 -33.68
N PRO A 22 -30.64 -54.91 -33.60
CA PRO A 22 -29.97 -54.37 -32.42
C PRO A 22 -30.96 -54.18 -31.26
N ILE A 23 -30.52 -54.59 -30.07
CA ILE A 23 -31.18 -54.30 -28.79
C ILE A 23 -30.99 -52.80 -28.49
N SER A 24 -32.09 -52.06 -28.36
CA SER A 24 -32.07 -50.66 -27.91
C SER A 24 -31.71 -50.58 -26.42
N THR A 25 -30.54 -50.03 -26.10
CA THR A 25 -30.18 -49.61 -24.74
C THR A 25 -31.04 -48.40 -24.31
N PRO A 26 -31.47 -48.31 -23.04
CA PRO A 26 -32.09 -47.08 -22.54
C PRO A 26 -31.06 -45.96 -22.56
N MET A 27 -31.39 -44.84 -23.20
CA MET A 27 -30.59 -43.63 -23.18
C MET A 27 -30.67 -43.05 -21.77
N HIS A 28 -29.58 -43.18 -21.00
CA HIS A 28 -29.45 -42.51 -19.72
C HIS A 28 -29.24 -41.02 -20.04
N ASP A 29 -30.19 -40.16 -19.69
CA ASP A 29 -29.98 -38.71 -19.80
C ASP A 29 -28.71 -38.34 -19.00
N PRO A 30 -27.82 -37.49 -19.54
CA PRO A 30 -26.69 -37.00 -18.79
C PRO A 30 -27.20 -36.27 -17.53
N PRO A 31 -26.53 -36.43 -16.38
CA PRO A 31 -26.90 -35.68 -15.19
C PRO A 31 -26.90 -34.17 -15.53
N PRO A 32 -27.85 -33.39 -14.98
CA PRO A 32 -27.86 -31.95 -15.17
C PRO A 32 -26.46 -31.42 -14.78
N PRO A 33 -25.92 -30.42 -15.51
CA PRO A 33 -24.60 -29.90 -15.20
C PRO A 33 -24.59 -29.49 -13.73
N GLU A 34 -23.77 -30.19 -12.95
CA GLU A 34 -23.52 -29.85 -11.56
C GLU A 34 -23.05 -28.40 -11.58
N LYS A 35 -23.88 -27.48 -11.07
CA LYS A 35 -23.43 -26.10 -10.83
C LYS A 35 -22.25 -26.24 -9.90
N ARG A 36 -21.04 -26.11 -10.46
CA ARG A 36 -19.80 -26.15 -9.72
C ARG A 36 -19.88 -25.03 -8.68
N TYR A 37 -20.06 -25.42 -7.43
CA TYR A 37 -20.16 -24.49 -6.30
C TYR A 37 -18.98 -23.52 -6.27
N ASP A 38 -17.81 -23.96 -6.78
CA ASP A 38 -16.60 -23.15 -6.93
C ASP A 38 -16.74 -21.94 -7.87
N ASP A 39 -17.68 -21.93 -8.82
CA ASP A 39 -17.84 -20.84 -9.79
C ASP A 39 -18.68 -19.68 -9.22
N GLU A 40 -19.70 -19.99 -8.40
CA GLU A 40 -20.44 -18.99 -7.61
C GLU A 40 -19.59 -18.49 -6.42
N GLU A 41 -18.76 -19.35 -5.84
CA GLU A 41 -17.80 -18.98 -4.79
C GLU A 41 -16.70 -18.04 -5.35
N LYS A 42 -16.00 -18.40 -6.44
CA LYS A 42 -14.97 -17.52 -7.03
C LYS A 42 -15.49 -16.14 -7.43
N THR A 43 -16.69 -16.04 -8.01
CA THR A 43 -17.27 -14.76 -8.43
C THR A 43 -17.72 -13.88 -7.26
N THR A 44 -18.18 -14.46 -6.15
CA THR A 44 -18.58 -13.72 -4.94
C THR A 44 -17.37 -13.25 -4.11
N TRP A 45 -16.30 -14.06 -4.02
CA TRP A 45 -15.05 -13.67 -3.36
C TRP A 45 -14.24 -12.64 -4.17
N GLU A 46 -14.33 -12.65 -5.51
CA GLU A 46 -13.64 -11.67 -6.36
C GLU A 46 -14.26 -10.27 -6.27
N CYS A 47 -15.59 -10.17 -6.30
CA CYS A 47 -16.28 -8.87 -6.32
C CYS A 47 -16.28 -8.18 -4.95
N GLY A 48 -16.52 -8.91 -3.86
CA GLY A 48 -16.51 -8.36 -2.49
C GLY A 48 -15.11 -7.90 -2.05
N SER A 49 -14.08 -8.68 -2.36
CA SER A 49 -12.68 -8.36 -2.04
C SER A 49 -12.16 -7.16 -2.85
N TRP A 50 -12.59 -7.01 -4.11
CA TRP A 50 -12.25 -5.84 -4.93
C TRP A 50 -12.92 -4.56 -4.45
N CYS A 51 -14.21 -4.60 -4.15
CA CYS A 51 -14.96 -3.44 -3.65
C CYS A 51 -14.41 -2.97 -2.30
N GLU A 52 -14.12 -3.89 -1.38
CA GLU A 52 -13.51 -3.57 -0.09
C GLU A 52 -12.11 -2.97 -0.26
N TYR A 53 -11.28 -3.55 -1.13
CA TYR A 53 -9.93 -3.04 -1.41
C TYR A 53 -9.93 -1.66 -2.07
N ILE A 54 -10.77 -1.44 -3.08
CA ILE A 54 -10.96 -0.13 -3.70
C ILE A 54 -11.43 0.85 -2.65
N PHE A 55 -12.39 0.47 -1.81
CA PHE A 55 -12.88 1.31 -0.73
C PHE A 55 -11.74 1.72 0.22
N VAL A 56 -10.90 0.80 0.68
CA VAL A 56 -9.76 1.11 1.56
C VAL A 56 -8.76 2.07 0.89
N VAL A 57 -8.42 1.85 -0.38
CA VAL A 57 -7.47 2.70 -1.12
C VAL A 57 -8.07 4.09 -1.38
N VAL A 58 -9.34 4.16 -1.77
CA VAL A 58 -10.06 5.43 -2.01
C VAL A 58 -10.19 6.21 -0.71
N VAL A 59 -10.65 5.58 0.36
CA VAL A 59 -10.79 6.24 1.67
C VAL A 59 -9.44 6.71 2.18
N SER A 60 -8.39 5.90 2.07
CA SER A 60 -7.04 6.32 2.45
C SER A 60 -6.56 7.50 1.61
N SER A 61 -6.81 7.50 0.30
CA SER A 61 -6.45 8.62 -0.59
C SER A 61 -7.20 9.90 -0.23
N ILE A 62 -8.49 9.81 0.07
CA ILE A 62 -9.30 10.94 0.55
C ILE A 62 -8.77 11.46 1.88
N LEU A 63 -8.44 10.57 2.82
CA LEU A 63 -7.89 10.96 4.13
C LEU A 63 -6.50 11.59 4.02
N LEU A 64 -5.64 11.14 3.10
CA LEU A 64 -4.34 11.77 2.83
C LEU A 64 -4.53 13.22 2.36
N LEU A 65 -5.48 13.46 1.45
CA LEU A 65 -5.82 14.81 1.00
C LEU A 65 -6.50 15.63 2.09
N ALA A 66 -7.39 15.02 2.86
CA ALA A 66 -8.07 15.69 3.96
C ALA A 66 -7.07 16.14 5.04
N ALA A 67 -6.04 15.35 5.35
CA ALA A 67 -5.01 15.71 6.32
C ALA A 67 -4.32 17.03 5.96
N ILE A 68 -3.87 17.17 4.70
CA ILE A 68 -3.21 18.40 4.25
C ILE A 68 -4.19 19.58 4.13
N VAL A 69 -5.39 19.37 3.58
CA VAL A 69 -6.40 20.43 3.44
C VAL A 69 -6.81 20.98 4.81
N MET A 70 -7.09 20.09 5.77
CA MET A 70 -7.45 20.49 7.14
C MET A 70 -6.30 21.20 7.84
N THR A 71 -5.05 20.79 7.60
CA THR A 71 -3.87 21.46 8.17
C THR A 71 -3.70 22.87 7.60
N VAL A 72 -3.82 23.03 6.28
CA VAL A 72 -3.75 24.34 5.63
C VAL A 72 -4.90 25.24 6.11
N PHE A 73 -6.12 24.70 6.20
CA PHE A 73 -7.27 25.40 6.75
C PHE A 73 -7.00 25.88 8.18
N TRP A 74 -6.52 24.99 9.05
CA TRP A 74 -6.16 25.33 10.43
C TRP A 74 -5.16 26.49 10.49
N ILE A 75 -4.08 26.41 9.71
CA ILE A 75 -3.03 27.43 9.72
C ILE A 75 -3.53 28.78 9.19
N ILE A 76 -4.26 28.79 8.07
CA ILE A 76 -4.73 30.04 7.46
C ILE A 76 -5.77 30.72 8.35
N PHE A 77 -6.77 29.96 8.83
CA PHE A 77 -7.90 30.55 9.55
C PHE A 77 -7.58 30.87 11.01
N TYR A 78 -6.82 30.01 11.70
CA TYR A 78 -6.58 30.17 13.14
C TYR A 78 -5.17 30.66 13.48
N ARG A 79 -4.18 30.42 12.61
CA ARG A 79 -2.76 30.78 12.85
C ARG A 79 -2.25 31.94 12.01
N GLN A 80 -3.15 32.68 11.37
CA GLN A 80 -2.84 33.88 10.59
C GLN A 80 -1.89 33.63 9.40
N GLY A 81 -1.89 32.40 8.86
CA GLY A 81 -1.14 32.04 7.66
C GLY A 81 0.36 31.87 7.86
N TYR A 82 1.13 32.24 6.86
CA TYR A 82 2.57 31.98 6.75
C TYR A 82 3.35 33.28 6.57
N SER A 83 4.52 33.40 7.18
CA SER A 83 5.47 34.49 6.96
C SER A 83 6.89 33.99 7.27
N LEU A 84 7.88 34.47 6.52
CA LEU A 84 9.30 34.22 6.81
C LEU A 84 9.92 35.30 7.71
N GLU A 85 9.19 36.37 7.99
CA GLU A 85 9.69 37.50 8.79
C GLU A 85 9.24 37.39 10.26
N GLU A 86 8.09 36.77 10.49
CA GLU A 86 7.50 36.62 11.83
C GLU A 86 7.76 35.21 12.36
N PRO A 87 8.54 35.04 13.45
CA PRO A 87 8.95 33.71 13.92
C PRO A 87 7.79 32.74 14.18
N ILE A 88 6.68 33.25 14.72
CA ILE A 88 5.49 32.43 15.02
C ILE A 88 4.82 31.94 13.73
N LYS A 89 4.75 32.77 12.69
CA LYS A 89 4.17 32.39 11.40
C LYS A 89 5.13 31.58 10.54
N GLU A 90 6.44 31.73 10.75
CA GLU A 90 7.45 30.87 10.14
C GLU A 90 7.29 29.42 10.64
N PHE A 91 7.05 29.25 11.95
CA PHE A 91 6.74 27.93 12.52
C PHE A 91 5.57 27.24 11.79
N ASN A 92 4.58 27.98 11.29
CA ASN A 92 3.40 27.39 10.64
C ASN A 92 3.75 26.60 9.35
N PHE A 93 4.89 26.87 8.72
CA PHE A 93 5.41 26.02 7.65
C PHE A 93 5.69 24.59 8.13
N HIS A 94 6.12 24.41 9.37
CA HIS A 94 6.49 23.11 9.94
C HIS A 94 5.35 22.08 9.87
N PRO A 95 4.19 22.25 10.54
CA PRO A 95 3.12 21.25 10.49
C PRO A 95 2.59 21.03 9.07
N THR A 96 2.50 22.10 8.27
CA THR A 96 2.02 22.02 6.89
C THR A 96 2.94 21.15 6.03
N LEU A 97 4.23 21.47 5.99
CA LEU A 97 5.19 20.77 5.15
C LEU A 97 5.53 19.37 5.68
N MET A 98 5.49 19.14 7.00
CA MET A 98 5.62 17.79 7.56
C MET A 98 4.44 16.89 7.15
N ILE A 99 3.20 17.38 7.22
CA ILE A 99 2.02 16.62 6.77
C ILE A 99 2.05 16.42 5.25
N THR A 100 2.52 17.40 4.47
CA THR A 100 2.73 17.23 3.02
C THR A 100 3.76 16.15 2.73
N GLY A 101 4.97 16.26 3.29
CA GLY A 101 6.10 15.39 2.96
C GLY A 101 5.97 13.98 3.55
N PHE A 102 5.83 13.88 4.87
CA PHE A 102 5.87 12.61 5.59
C PHE A 102 4.54 11.86 5.59
N ILE A 103 3.41 12.55 5.50
CA ILE A 103 2.10 11.89 5.50
C ILE A 103 1.56 11.77 4.09
N THR A 104 1.35 12.88 3.39
CA THR A 104 0.60 12.89 2.12
C THR A 104 1.41 12.25 0.99
N LEU A 105 2.56 12.81 0.65
CA LEU A 105 3.40 12.33 -0.46
C LEU A 105 3.93 10.91 -0.19
N THR A 106 4.44 10.67 1.01
CA THR A 106 4.90 9.34 1.44
C THR A 106 3.75 8.32 1.47
N GLY A 107 2.56 8.70 1.95
CA GLY A 107 1.37 7.84 1.98
C GLY A 107 0.88 7.48 0.57
N PHE A 108 0.84 8.42 -0.36
CA PHE A 108 0.55 8.13 -1.77
C PHE A 108 1.59 7.21 -2.39
N SER A 109 2.88 7.42 -2.07
CA SER A 109 3.97 6.56 -2.52
C SER A 109 3.81 5.11 -2.06
N LEU A 110 3.37 4.91 -0.81
CA LEU A 110 3.08 3.59 -0.22
C LEU A 110 1.87 2.90 -0.87
N LEU A 111 0.84 3.66 -1.25
CA LEU A 111 -0.36 3.15 -1.93
C LEU A 111 -0.18 2.99 -3.44
N LEU A 112 0.90 3.50 -4.02
CA LEU A 112 1.07 3.59 -5.47
C LEU A 112 1.00 2.23 -6.19
N TYR A 113 1.66 1.20 -5.63
CA TYR A 113 1.60 -0.18 -6.17
C TYR A 113 0.21 -0.81 -6.11
N ARG A 114 -0.69 -0.23 -5.30
CA ARG A 114 -2.09 -0.64 -5.16
C ARG A 114 -3.02 0.17 -6.08
N ILE A 115 -2.74 1.46 -6.27
CA ILE A 115 -3.49 2.35 -7.18
C ILE A 115 -3.18 2.00 -8.65
N CYS A 116 -1.90 1.88 -9.00
CA CYS A 116 -1.41 1.75 -10.37
C CYS A 116 -1.22 0.27 -10.80
N ARG A 117 -2.21 -0.60 -10.57
CA ARG A 117 -2.11 -2.04 -10.87
C ARG A 117 -1.96 -2.38 -12.36
N CYS A 118 -2.41 -1.49 -13.25
CA CYS A 118 -2.36 -1.70 -14.71
C CYS A 118 -1.15 -1.02 -15.36
N CYS A 119 -0.29 -0.36 -14.58
CA CYS A 119 0.88 0.35 -15.08
C CYS A 119 2.09 -0.59 -15.14
N SER A 120 3.08 -0.25 -15.98
CA SER A 120 4.34 -0.97 -15.98
C SER A 120 5.05 -0.83 -14.63
N SER A 121 5.72 -1.88 -14.18
CA SER A 121 6.48 -1.87 -12.93
C SER A 121 7.53 -0.76 -12.89
N LEU A 122 8.14 -0.43 -14.03
CA LEU A 122 9.07 0.69 -14.16
C LEU A 122 8.40 2.05 -13.88
N LEU A 123 7.19 2.29 -14.41
CA LEU A 123 6.47 3.52 -14.17
C LEU A 123 6.08 3.66 -12.69
N VAL A 124 5.60 2.59 -12.07
CA VAL A 124 5.25 2.59 -10.64
C VAL A 124 6.49 2.84 -9.78
N ASN A 125 7.62 2.20 -10.09
CA ASN A 125 8.87 2.46 -9.38
C ASN A 125 9.33 3.92 -9.52
N LEU A 126 9.27 4.48 -10.73
CA LEU A 126 9.65 5.86 -11.00
C LEU A 126 8.77 6.85 -10.22
N CYS A 127 7.46 6.65 -10.26
CA CYS A 127 6.52 7.47 -9.51
C CYS A 127 6.74 7.32 -7.98
N HIS A 128 7.00 6.12 -7.47
CA HIS A 128 7.30 5.88 -6.05
C HIS A 128 8.56 6.64 -5.61
N THR A 129 9.64 6.55 -6.39
CA THR A 129 10.86 7.31 -6.16
C THR A 129 10.61 8.82 -6.26
N PHE A 130 9.82 9.28 -7.22
CA PHE A 130 9.46 10.69 -7.39
C PHE A 130 8.71 11.24 -6.16
N PHE A 131 7.69 10.53 -5.66
CA PHE A 131 6.95 10.98 -4.48
C PHE A 131 7.86 11.11 -3.25
N HIS A 132 8.73 10.14 -3.00
CA HIS A 132 9.70 10.25 -1.89
C HIS A 132 10.73 11.36 -2.12
N ALA A 133 11.20 11.55 -3.36
CA ALA A 133 12.12 12.65 -3.69
C ALA A 133 11.45 14.01 -3.50
N ALA A 134 10.16 14.15 -3.84
CA ALA A 134 9.37 15.35 -3.62
C ALA A 134 9.12 15.63 -2.12
N SER A 135 9.08 14.60 -1.28
CA SER A 135 8.99 14.77 0.19
C SER A 135 10.24 15.41 0.80
N ILE A 136 11.43 15.18 0.22
CA ILE A 136 12.71 15.69 0.76
C ILE A 136 12.70 17.21 0.97
N PRO A 137 12.43 18.06 -0.05
CA PRO A 137 12.41 19.50 0.15
C PRO A 137 11.35 19.94 1.16
N CYS A 138 10.18 19.29 1.20
CA CYS A 138 9.16 19.60 2.21
C CYS A 138 9.70 19.38 3.63
N ILE A 139 10.31 18.22 3.90
CA ILE A 139 10.83 17.87 5.22
C ILE A 139 11.99 18.79 5.63
N VAL A 140 12.90 19.08 4.71
CA VAL A 140 14.05 19.98 4.97
C VAL A 140 13.56 21.38 5.29
N LEU A 141 12.70 21.97 4.46
CA LEU A 141 12.16 23.31 4.69
C LEU A 141 11.33 23.37 5.98
N ALA A 142 10.55 22.34 6.28
CA ALA A 142 9.78 22.25 7.53
C ALA A 142 10.69 22.24 8.78
N PHE A 143 11.82 21.53 8.70
CA PHE A 143 12.79 21.45 9.79
C PHE A 143 13.54 22.78 9.98
N LEU A 144 13.97 23.42 8.89
CA LEU A 144 14.61 24.73 8.94
C LEU A 144 13.66 25.78 9.53
N ALA A 145 12.40 25.81 9.09
CA ALA A 145 11.41 26.76 9.57
C ALA A 145 11.18 26.68 11.10
N VAL A 146 11.14 25.48 11.68
CA VAL A 146 11.04 25.34 13.16
C VAL A 146 12.35 25.70 13.85
N PHE A 147 13.50 25.38 13.25
CA PHE A 147 14.80 25.69 13.82
C PHE A 147 15.03 27.21 13.90
N ASP A 148 14.77 27.91 12.81
CA ASP A 148 14.94 29.35 12.68
C ASP A 148 13.91 30.10 13.54
N SER A 149 12.64 29.70 13.50
CA SER A 149 11.58 30.23 14.35
C SER A 149 11.96 30.19 15.85
N LYS A 150 12.45 29.04 16.34
CA LYS A 150 12.81 28.87 17.75
C LYS A 150 14.04 29.69 18.16
N ASN A 151 14.98 29.91 17.25
CA ASN A 151 16.12 30.79 17.48
C ASN A 151 15.68 32.27 17.52
N ALA A 152 14.70 32.64 16.70
CA ALA A 152 14.22 34.01 16.56
C ALA A 152 13.17 34.43 17.61
N THR A 153 12.50 33.48 18.29
CA THR A 153 11.60 33.79 19.42
C THR A 153 12.35 34.43 20.60
N GLN A 154 11.69 35.30 21.35
CA GLN A 154 12.26 35.99 22.51
C GLN A 154 11.48 35.67 23.80
N PRO A 155 12.07 34.97 24.79
CA PRO A 155 13.41 34.35 24.75
C PRO A 155 13.49 33.16 23.78
N PRO A 156 14.70 32.77 23.32
CA PRO A 156 14.87 31.62 22.42
C PRO A 156 14.32 30.33 23.02
N THR A 157 13.59 29.57 22.22
CA THR A 157 12.97 28.32 22.66
C THR A 157 14.01 27.18 22.59
N PRO A 158 14.23 26.40 23.65
CA PRO A 158 15.24 25.34 23.64
C PRO A 158 14.92 24.25 22.62
N HIS A 159 15.95 23.67 22.00
CA HIS A 159 15.81 22.62 20.98
C HIS A 159 15.77 21.21 21.59
N PHE A 160 15.17 20.27 20.87
CA PHE A 160 15.23 18.81 21.11
C PHE A 160 14.89 18.28 22.53
N TYR A 161 14.08 19.00 23.30
CA TYR A 161 13.68 18.55 24.65
C TYR A 161 12.38 17.75 24.66
N SER A 162 11.55 17.83 23.61
CA SER A 162 10.23 17.18 23.57
C SER A 162 10.28 15.79 22.93
N LEU A 163 9.39 14.89 23.34
CA LEU A 163 9.28 13.56 22.71
C LEU A 163 9.00 13.66 21.21
N HIS A 164 8.18 14.63 20.79
CA HIS A 164 7.90 14.93 19.39
C HIS A 164 9.21 15.14 18.60
N SER A 165 10.13 15.96 19.12
CA SER A 165 11.40 16.24 18.45
C SER A 165 12.33 15.02 18.34
N TRP A 166 12.33 14.12 19.33
CA TRP A 166 13.09 12.87 19.27
C TRP A 166 12.51 11.90 18.23
N LEU A 167 11.18 11.72 18.22
CA LEU A 167 10.49 10.91 17.21
C LEU A 167 10.72 11.47 15.80
N GLY A 168 10.66 12.79 15.65
CA GLY A 168 10.93 13.50 14.40
C GLY A 168 12.34 13.25 13.87
N LEU A 169 13.36 13.36 14.72
CA LEU A 169 14.76 13.08 14.33
C LEU A 169 14.97 11.63 13.89
N ILE A 170 14.42 10.66 14.63
CA ILE A 170 14.49 9.25 14.25
C ILE A 170 13.77 9.01 12.92
N CYS A 171 12.60 9.62 12.72
CA CYS A 171 11.85 9.53 11.47
C CYS A 171 12.60 10.11 10.28
N MET A 172 13.20 11.30 10.44
CA MET A 172 14.04 11.91 9.39
C MET A 172 15.25 11.04 9.05
N GLY A 173 15.95 10.52 10.07
CA GLY A 173 17.10 9.63 9.87
C GLY A 173 16.72 8.33 9.16
N LEU A 174 15.63 7.70 9.59
CA LEU A 174 15.12 6.47 8.97
C LEU A 174 14.63 6.73 7.53
N PHE A 175 14.01 7.88 7.27
CA PHE A 175 13.59 8.28 5.91
C PHE A 175 14.79 8.42 4.97
N VAL A 176 15.86 9.11 5.38
CA VAL A 176 17.08 9.24 4.58
C VAL A 176 17.71 7.88 4.33
N PHE A 177 17.81 7.04 5.35
CA PHE A 177 18.32 5.67 5.21
C PHE A 177 17.48 4.86 4.22
N GLN A 178 16.14 4.92 4.30
CA GLN A 178 15.24 4.24 3.37
C GLN A 178 15.37 4.78 1.94
N PHE A 179 15.52 6.09 1.77
CA PHE A 179 15.68 6.68 0.45
C PHE A 179 16.98 6.22 -0.22
N ILE A 180 18.09 6.21 0.52
CA ILE A 180 19.38 5.70 0.02
C ILE A 180 19.27 4.20 -0.31
N LEU A 181 18.74 3.39 0.61
CA LEU A 181 18.55 1.96 0.40
C LEU A 181 17.67 1.67 -0.82
N GLY A 182 16.60 2.43 -1.00
CA GLY A 182 15.68 2.30 -2.12
C GLY A 182 16.30 2.76 -3.46
N PHE A 183 16.98 3.91 -3.47
CA PHE A 183 17.59 4.47 -4.67
C PHE A 183 18.74 3.59 -5.18
N PHE A 184 19.66 3.19 -4.31
CA PHE A 184 20.74 2.30 -4.73
C PHE A 184 20.21 0.88 -5.00
N GLY A 185 19.35 0.33 -4.14
CA GLY A 185 18.85 -1.03 -4.25
C GLY A 185 17.90 -1.28 -5.43
N PHE A 186 17.02 -0.33 -5.74
CA PHE A 186 15.90 -0.51 -6.66
C PHE A 186 15.80 0.55 -7.77
N PHE A 187 16.80 1.42 -7.92
CA PHE A 187 16.90 2.30 -9.09
C PHE A 187 18.21 2.08 -9.83
N ILE A 188 19.37 2.21 -9.15
CA ILE A 188 20.69 2.03 -9.78
C ILE A 188 20.95 0.58 -10.18
N LEU A 189 20.67 -0.39 -9.31
CA LEU A 189 20.95 -1.80 -9.58
C LEU A 189 20.01 -2.43 -10.63
N LEU A 190 18.95 -1.73 -11.09
CA LEU A 190 18.18 -2.19 -12.25
C LEU A 190 19.02 -2.19 -13.53
N CYS A 191 20.03 -1.33 -13.63
CA CYS A 191 20.94 -1.31 -14.79
C CYS A 191 21.77 -2.60 -14.91
N CYS A 192 21.89 -3.39 -13.85
CA CYS A 192 22.64 -4.66 -13.79
C CYS A 192 21.75 -5.80 -13.25
N GLU A 193 20.60 -6.01 -13.89
CA GLU A 193 19.51 -6.86 -13.39
C GLU A 193 19.93 -8.32 -13.10
N ASN A 194 20.68 -8.95 -14.00
CA ASN A 194 21.07 -10.36 -13.88
C ASN A 194 22.05 -10.63 -12.72
N ALA A 195 22.92 -9.66 -12.40
CA ALA A 195 23.95 -9.83 -11.36
C ALA A 195 23.42 -9.54 -9.94
N THR A 196 22.34 -8.77 -9.82
CA THR A 196 21.91 -8.16 -8.54
C THR A 196 20.59 -8.70 -8.01
N HIS A 197 19.91 -9.59 -8.77
CA HIS A 197 18.58 -10.10 -8.44
C HIS A 197 18.46 -10.69 -7.02
N LYS A 198 19.40 -11.56 -6.61
CA LYS A 198 19.39 -12.20 -5.27
C LYS A 198 19.53 -11.20 -4.12
N PHE A 199 20.31 -10.15 -4.34
CA PHE A 199 20.50 -9.09 -3.35
C PHE A 199 19.22 -8.24 -3.24
N ARG A 200 18.66 -7.83 -4.39
CA ARG A 200 17.41 -7.06 -4.47
C ARG A 200 16.24 -7.81 -3.82
N SER A 201 16.07 -9.11 -4.09
CA SER A 201 14.99 -9.91 -3.51
C SER A 201 15.04 -9.98 -1.98
N THR A 202 16.24 -9.94 -1.40
CA THR A 202 16.44 -9.92 0.06
C THR A 202 16.14 -8.54 0.66
N LEU A 203 16.42 -7.46 -0.08
CA LEU A 203 16.16 -6.09 0.38
C LEU A 203 14.68 -5.70 0.34
N VAL A 204 13.87 -6.25 -0.56
CA VAL A 204 12.44 -5.91 -0.70
C VAL A 204 11.68 -5.98 0.63
N PRO A 205 11.68 -7.12 1.38
CA PRO A 205 10.93 -7.20 2.64
C PRO A 205 11.46 -6.25 3.72
N ILE A 206 12.77 -5.97 3.72
CA ILE A 206 13.41 -5.04 4.66
C ILE A 206 12.95 -3.60 4.35
N HIS A 207 13.04 -3.19 3.09
CA HIS A 207 12.62 -1.87 2.63
C HIS A 207 11.13 -1.63 2.88
N ALA A 208 10.28 -2.59 2.52
CA ALA A 208 8.84 -2.48 2.73
C ALA A 208 8.48 -2.37 4.22
N SER A 209 9.10 -3.18 5.08
CA SER A 209 8.83 -3.17 6.53
C SER A 209 9.30 -1.88 7.19
N LEU A 210 10.51 -1.43 6.86
CA LEU A 210 11.07 -0.20 7.42
C LEU A 210 10.39 1.05 6.86
N GLY A 211 9.96 1.04 5.59
CA GLY A 211 9.15 2.11 5.01
C GLY A 211 7.81 2.27 5.73
N LEU A 212 7.14 1.15 6.03
CA LEU A 212 5.90 1.16 6.81
C LEU A 212 6.14 1.61 8.25
N ALA A 213 7.18 1.11 8.91
CA ALA A 213 7.56 1.55 10.25
C ALA A 213 7.85 3.06 10.31
N ASN A 214 8.51 3.60 9.29
CA ASN A 214 8.79 5.03 9.18
C ASN A 214 7.50 5.86 9.02
N PHE A 215 6.54 5.39 8.23
CA PHE A 215 5.24 6.04 8.09
C PHE A 215 4.45 6.06 9.42
N MET A 216 4.47 4.96 10.17
CA MET A 216 3.87 4.90 11.51
C MET A 216 4.57 5.84 12.49
N LEU A 217 5.90 5.92 12.42
CA LEU A 217 6.69 6.83 13.24
C LEU A 217 6.38 8.30 12.90
N ALA A 218 6.21 8.63 11.63
CA ALA A 218 5.79 9.96 11.19
C ALA A 218 4.42 10.34 11.74
N ILE A 219 3.45 9.41 11.75
CA ILE A 219 2.14 9.63 12.36
C ILE A 219 2.27 9.89 13.87
N GLY A 220 3.06 9.08 14.58
CA GLY A 220 3.32 9.27 16.01
C GLY A 220 3.97 10.63 16.30
N ALA A 221 4.96 11.03 15.49
CA ALA A 221 5.59 12.35 15.58
C ALA A 221 4.58 13.47 15.30
N ALA A 222 3.73 13.34 14.28
CA ALA A 222 2.73 14.36 13.96
C ALA A 222 1.67 14.52 15.05
N ILE A 223 1.15 13.42 15.63
CA ILE A 223 0.17 13.47 16.72
C ILE A 223 0.76 14.13 17.96
N THR A 224 1.99 13.77 18.33
CA THR A 224 2.68 14.39 19.47
C THR A 224 2.96 15.87 19.22
N GLY A 225 3.32 16.26 17.98
CA GLY A 225 3.54 17.65 17.60
C GLY A 225 2.26 18.49 17.57
N LEU A 226 1.15 17.95 17.06
CA LEU A 226 -0.17 18.59 17.12
C LEU A 226 -0.61 18.83 18.56
N THR A 227 -0.40 17.84 19.43
CA THR A 227 -0.71 17.94 20.86
C THR A 227 0.17 19.00 21.55
N GLU A 228 1.48 19.00 21.29
CA GLU A 228 2.41 20.00 21.82
C GLU A 228 2.01 21.42 21.39
N LYS A 229 1.68 21.60 20.10
CA LYS A 229 1.24 22.90 19.57
C LYS A 229 -0.10 23.34 20.14
N ALA A 230 -1.08 22.44 20.27
CA ALA A 230 -2.37 22.75 20.87
C ALA A 230 -2.21 23.23 22.32
N LEU A 231 -1.43 22.51 23.13
CA LEU A 231 -1.22 22.87 24.54
C LEU A 231 -0.40 24.16 24.69
N HIS A 232 0.59 24.38 23.84
CA HIS A 232 1.43 25.58 23.88
C HIS A 232 0.66 26.84 23.47
N GLU A 233 -0.13 26.76 22.40
CA GLU A 233 -0.77 27.95 21.82
C GLU A 233 -2.14 28.26 22.40
N LEU A 234 -2.95 27.23 22.69
CA LEU A 234 -4.29 27.43 23.23
C LEU A 234 -4.27 27.52 24.75
N GLY A 235 -3.28 26.89 25.39
CA GLY A 235 -3.24 26.68 26.83
C GLY A 235 -4.18 25.56 27.27
N LYS A 236 -3.84 24.95 28.42
CA LYS A 236 -4.54 23.78 28.97
C LYS A 236 -6.03 24.04 29.19
N ASP A 237 -6.38 25.17 29.78
CA ASP A 237 -7.76 25.45 30.19
C ASP A 237 -8.65 25.68 28.96
N THR A 238 -8.20 26.50 28.00
CA THR A 238 -8.90 26.75 26.73
C THR A 238 -9.05 25.47 25.91
N TYR A 239 -7.99 24.67 25.82
CA TYR A 239 -8.01 23.43 25.06
C TYR A 239 -8.99 22.41 25.65
N SER A 240 -9.08 22.34 26.99
CA SER A 240 -10.05 21.49 27.69
C SER A 240 -11.50 21.92 27.49
N GLY A 241 -11.72 23.18 27.14
CA GLY A 241 -13.02 23.75 26.80
C GLY A 241 -13.57 23.34 25.43
N MET A 242 -12.85 22.52 24.64
CA MET A 242 -13.31 22.02 23.34
C MET A 242 -13.66 23.15 22.35
N ILE A 243 -12.87 24.22 22.33
CA ILE A 243 -13.03 25.30 21.35
C ILE A 243 -12.88 24.77 19.91
N GLU A 244 -13.45 25.48 18.94
CA GLU A 244 -13.46 25.07 17.53
C GLU A 244 -12.07 24.71 16.99
N GLU A 245 -11.06 25.52 17.32
CA GLU A 245 -9.69 25.26 16.89
C GLU A 245 -9.15 23.95 17.46
N GLY A 246 -9.41 23.66 18.74
CA GLY A 246 -9.00 22.42 19.38
C GLY A 246 -9.68 21.20 18.76
N ILE A 247 -10.95 21.33 18.36
CA ILE A 247 -11.68 20.28 17.62
C ILE A 247 -11.04 20.02 16.26
N ILE A 248 -10.63 21.06 15.54
CA ILE A 248 -9.95 20.92 14.24
C ILE A 248 -8.61 20.20 14.38
N ILE A 249 -7.78 20.61 15.36
CA ILE A 249 -6.49 19.96 15.63
C ILE A 249 -6.69 18.47 15.95
N ASN A 250 -7.66 18.15 16.81
CA ASN A 250 -8.01 16.77 17.13
C ASN A 250 -8.52 16.00 15.91
N THR A 251 -9.31 16.63 15.05
CA THR A 251 -9.82 16.02 13.82
C THR A 251 -8.68 15.66 12.88
N ILE A 252 -7.68 16.55 12.72
CA ILE A 252 -6.45 16.24 11.96
C ILE A 252 -5.76 15.01 12.58
N ALA A 253 -5.57 14.98 13.91
CA ALA A 253 -4.93 13.84 14.58
C ALA A 253 -5.71 12.52 14.37
N ILE A 254 -7.05 12.54 14.43
CA ILE A 254 -7.89 11.36 14.16
C ILE A 254 -7.75 10.90 12.70
N ILE A 255 -7.69 11.81 11.73
CA ILE A 255 -7.41 11.48 10.33
C ILE A 255 -6.05 10.77 10.21
N LEU A 256 -5.00 11.27 10.89
CA LEU A 256 -3.68 10.65 10.89
C LEU A 256 -3.69 9.25 11.51
N ILE A 257 -4.43 9.05 12.61
CA ILE A 257 -4.60 7.73 13.23
C ILE A 257 -5.31 6.77 12.27
N ALA A 258 -6.40 7.22 11.63
CA ALA A 258 -7.12 6.42 10.64
C ALA A 258 -6.20 6.00 9.48
N LEU A 259 -5.36 6.92 8.97
CA LEU A 259 -4.33 6.59 7.97
C LEU A 259 -3.32 5.56 8.49
N GLY A 260 -2.91 5.67 9.75
CA GLY A 260 -2.02 4.71 10.41
C GLY A 260 -2.62 3.32 10.58
N ILE A 261 -3.94 3.15 10.44
CA ILE A 261 -4.61 1.85 10.45
C ILE A 261 -4.83 1.37 9.01
N LEU A 262 -5.39 2.24 8.15
CA LEU A 262 -5.82 1.87 6.81
C LEU A 262 -4.66 1.62 5.84
N VAL A 263 -3.59 2.42 5.90
CA VAL A 263 -2.44 2.27 5.00
C VAL A 263 -1.70 0.93 5.24
N PRO A 264 -1.34 0.54 6.48
CA PRO A 264 -0.81 -0.79 6.74
C PRO A 264 -1.74 -1.92 6.31
N PHE A 265 -3.05 -1.77 6.54
CA PHE A 265 -4.04 -2.76 6.13
C PHE A 265 -4.08 -2.92 4.61
N ALA A 266 -4.08 -1.81 3.87
CA ALA A 266 -4.07 -1.79 2.40
C ALA A 266 -2.82 -2.47 1.82
N ILE A 267 -1.66 -2.28 2.44
CA ILE A 267 -0.38 -2.77 1.92
C ILE A 267 -0.17 -4.25 2.27
N ARG A 268 -0.53 -4.68 3.49
CA ARG A 268 -0.27 -6.06 3.97
C ARG A 268 -1.27 -7.10 3.46
N ARG A 269 -2.43 -6.70 2.95
CA ARG A 269 -3.44 -7.65 2.48
C ARG A 269 -2.97 -8.37 1.20
N SER A 270 -2.78 -9.68 1.33
CA SER A 270 -2.38 -10.63 0.26
C SER A 270 -3.44 -10.81 -0.83
N ASN A 271 -4.71 -10.45 -0.56
CA ASN A 271 -5.86 -10.83 -1.40
C ASN A 271 -6.14 -9.91 -2.58
N SER A 272 -5.21 -9.04 -2.99
CA SER A 272 -5.25 -8.54 -4.36
C SER A 272 -4.45 -9.51 -5.20
N PRO A 273 -5.04 -10.24 -6.15
CA PRO A 273 -4.24 -10.94 -7.12
C PRO A 273 -3.46 -9.86 -7.87
N ALA A 274 -2.18 -9.70 -7.54
CA ALA A 274 -1.20 -9.43 -8.56
C ALA A 274 -1.32 -10.65 -9.49
N SER A 275 -2.23 -10.57 -10.47
CA SER A 275 -2.28 -11.54 -11.56
C SER A 275 -1.06 -11.28 -12.43
N PHE A 276 0.08 -11.60 -11.87
CA PHE A 276 1.20 -12.09 -12.61
C PHE A 276 1.62 -13.32 -11.83
N LYS A 277 1.01 -14.46 -12.19
CA LYS A 277 1.67 -15.74 -12.00
C LYS A 277 3.02 -15.60 -12.71
N VAL A 278 4.06 -15.21 -11.99
CA VAL A 278 5.40 -15.66 -12.35
C VAL A 278 5.35 -17.14 -12.05
N TYR A 279 5.02 -17.94 -13.08
CA TYR A 279 5.35 -19.35 -13.07
C TYR A 279 6.88 -19.44 -13.00
N VAL A 280 7.47 -19.40 -11.81
CA VAL A 280 8.83 -19.89 -11.56
C VAL A 280 8.71 -21.34 -11.10
N THR A 281 8.15 -22.15 -11.97
CA THR A 281 8.34 -23.60 -11.96
C THR A 281 8.26 -24.01 -13.42
N GLU A 282 9.38 -24.55 -13.90
CA GLU A 282 9.57 -25.24 -15.18
C GLU A 282 9.74 -24.35 -16.43
N THR A 283 10.99 -23.94 -16.69
CA THR A 283 11.69 -24.33 -17.93
C THR A 283 13.17 -23.94 -17.87
N ILE A 284 14.00 -25.00 -17.77
CA ILE A 284 15.46 -25.10 -18.06
C ILE A 284 16.41 -24.37 -17.12
#